data_AF-W8BFE5-F1
#
_entry.id   AF-W8BFE5-F1
#
_cell.length_a   1.000
_cell.length_b   1.000
_cell.length_c   1.000
_cell.angle_alpha   90.00
_cell.angle_beta   90.00
_cell.angle_gamma   90.00
#
_symmetry.space_group_name_H-M   'P 1'
#
loop_
_entity.id
_entity.type
_entity.pdbx_description
1 polymer ?
#
loop_
_entity_poly.entity_id
_entity_poly.type
_entity_poly.pdbx_seq_one_letter_code
_entity_poly.pdbx_strand_id
1 'polypeptide(L)'
;MISAQQENPSSYMALTGSKSQSRHQIDHVVISRGIVSSVLYERLFRALNVDSDHYIVETKILTSLCVSKNGHQKTKRFEDERLKSQQTAELFSTRLAHLHIDSTHQQLDIRDLWDGISSSLRTAANETGTMRAVSK
;
A
#
# COMPACT_ATOMS: atom_id res chain seq x y z
N MET A 1 -19.26 -24.92 -18.26
CA MET A 1 -17.93 -25.56 -18.43
C MET A 1 -16.98 -24.41 -18.71
N ILE A 2 -16.04 -24.14 -17.81
CA ILE A 2 -15.06 -23.05 -17.99
C ILE A 2 -14.11 -23.48 -19.10
N SER A 3 -13.91 -22.64 -20.12
CA SER A 3 -12.90 -22.88 -21.14
C SER A 3 -11.95 -21.70 -21.10
N ALA A 4 -10.66 -21.97 -20.87
CA ALA A 4 -9.61 -20.96 -20.94
C ALA A 4 -8.98 -21.05 -22.34
N GLN A 5 -9.08 -19.98 -23.13
CA GLN A 5 -8.32 -19.88 -24.38
C GLN A 5 -7.03 -19.10 -24.12
N GLN A 6 -5.91 -19.73 -24.46
CA GLN A 6 -4.56 -19.25 -24.20
C GLN A 6 -4.06 -18.43 -25.38
N GLU A 7 -4.16 -17.11 -25.30
CA GLU A 7 -3.80 -16.18 -26.39
C GLU A 7 -2.35 -15.64 -26.31
N ASN A 8 -1.60 -15.89 -25.23
CA ASN A 8 -0.15 -15.55 -25.17
C ASN A 8 0.56 -16.19 -23.95
N PRO A 9 1.72 -16.86 -24.08
CA PRO A 9 2.27 -17.72 -23.02
C PRO A 9 2.84 -17.01 -21.78
N SER A 10 3.05 -15.69 -21.77
CA SER A 10 3.98 -15.11 -20.78
C SER A 10 3.42 -14.19 -19.69
N SER A 11 2.15 -13.77 -19.65
CA SER A 11 1.74 -12.82 -18.58
C SER A 11 0.25 -12.82 -18.19
N TYR A 12 -0.67 -13.14 -19.09
CA TYR A 12 -2.11 -12.96 -18.85
C TYR A 12 -2.91 -14.18 -19.27
N MET A 13 -4.11 -14.32 -18.68
CA MET A 13 -5.11 -15.32 -19.03
C MET A 13 -6.43 -14.61 -19.33
N ALA A 14 -7.07 -14.96 -20.44
CA ALA A 14 -8.40 -14.48 -20.79
C ALA A 14 -9.44 -15.46 -20.21
N LEU A 15 -10.39 -14.91 -19.46
CA LEU A 15 -11.59 -15.64 -19.04
C LEU A 15 -12.70 -15.43 -20.06
N THR A 16 -13.36 -16.54 -20.39
CA THR A 16 -14.44 -16.60 -21.36
C THR A 16 -15.60 -17.45 -20.83
N GLY A 17 -16.74 -16.81 -20.58
CA GLY A 17 -17.98 -17.49 -20.35
C GLY A 17 -18.48 -18.15 -21.65
N SER A 18 -18.71 -19.46 -21.65
CA SER A 18 -19.24 -20.15 -22.83
C SER A 18 -20.75 -20.38 -22.72
N LYS A 19 -21.53 -19.91 -23.69
CA LYS A 19 -22.85 -20.49 -24.01
C LYS A 19 -22.68 -21.48 -25.16
N SER A 20 -23.31 -22.65 -25.09
CA SER A 20 -23.15 -23.76 -26.06
C SER A 20 -23.54 -23.47 -27.51
N GLN A 21 -23.93 -22.23 -27.86
CA GLN A 21 -24.41 -21.85 -29.18
C GLN A 21 -23.76 -20.59 -29.79
N SER A 22 -22.88 -19.87 -29.08
CA SER A 22 -22.24 -18.66 -29.61
C SER A 22 -20.78 -18.93 -29.96
N ARG A 23 -20.46 -18.99 -31.26
CA ARG A 23 -19.08 -19.16 -31.78
C ARG A 23 -18.26 -17.87 -31.79
N HIS A 24 -18.90 -16.72 -31.61
CA HIS A 24 -18.26 -15.40 -31.63
C HIS A 24 -18.31 -14.81 -30.22
N GLN A 25 -17.26 -15.08 -29.44
CA GLN A 25 -17.06 -14.47 -28.14
C GLN A 25 -15.98 -13.39 -28.29
N ILE A 26 -16.38 -12.13 -28.16
CA ILE A 26 -15.49 -10.96 -28.27
C ILE A 26 -15.30 -10.26 -26.92
N ASP A 27 -16.11 -10.62 -25.92
CA ASP A 27 -16.03 -10.08 -24.57
C ASP A 27 -15.18 -11.01 -23.68
N HIS A 28 -14.06 -10.46 -23.19
CA HIS A 28 -13.08 -11.17 -22.37
C HIS A 28 -12.72 -10.38 -21.12
N VAL A 29 -12.49 -11.07 -20.01
CA VAL A 29 -11.84 -10.48 -18.83
C VAL A 29 -10.39 -10.94 -18.80
N VAL A 30 -9.45 -9.99 -18.94
CA VAL A 30 -8.01 -10.28 -18.95
C VAL A 30 -7.44 -10.17 -17.54
N ILE A 31 -6.87 -11.26 -17.04
CA ILE A 31 -6.35 -11.35 -15.68
C ILE A 31 -4.88 -11.76 -15.70
N SER A 32 -4.05 -11.17 -14.85
CA SER A 32 -2.65 -11.57 -14.71
C SER A 32 -2.55 -12.99 -14.16
N ARG A 33 -1.65 -13.79 -14.73
CA ARG A 33 -1.45 -15.21 -14.33
C ARG A 33 -1.21 -15.38 -12.83
N GLY A 34 -0.55 -14.41 -12.19
CA GLY A 34 -0.25 -14.45 -10.75
C GLY A 34 -1.47 -14.39 -9.83
N ILE A 35 -2.63 -13.94 -10.34
CA ILE A 35 -3.87 -13.82 -9.56
C ILE A 35 -5.01 -14.66 -10.16
N VAL A 36 -4.72 -15.52 -11.13
CA VAL A 36 -5.73 -16.40 -11.73
C VAL A 36 -6.35 -17.34 -10.70
N SER A 37 -5.55 -17.86 -9.75
CA SER A 37 -6.04 -18.71 -8.66
C SER A 37 -6.97 -17.97 -7.68
N SER A 38 -7.01 -16.63 -7.73
CA SER A 38 -7.91 -15.80 -6.94
C SER A 38 -9.28 -15.63 -7.59
N VAL A 39 -9.48 -16.08 -8.83
CA VAL A 39 -10.78 -16.01 -9.49
C VAL A 39 -11.72 -17.02 -8.86
N LEU A 40 -12.81 -16.54 -8.25
CA LEU A 40 -13.80 -17.39 -7.59
C LEU A 40 -14.82 -17.96 -8.59
N TYR A 41 -15.33 -17.12 -9.48
CA TYR A 41 -16.23 -17.55 -10.55
C TYR A 41 -16.35 -16.49 -11.64
N GLU A 42 -16.79 -16.95 -12.80
CA GLU A 42 -17.19 -16.15 -13.95
C GLU A 42 -18.65 -16.47 -14.29
N ARG A 43 -19.44 -15.44 -14.63
CA ARG A 43 -20.85 -15.57 -15.03
C ARG A 43 -21.14 -14.70 -16.23
N LEU A 44 -22.00 -15.23 -17.11
CA LEU A 44 -22.58 -14.47 -18.21
C LEU A 44 -24.03 -14.12 -17.90
N PHE A 45 -24.37 -12.85 -18.05
CA PHE A 45 -25.74 -12.39 -17.93
C PHE A 45 -26.22 -11.82 -19.26
N ARG A 46 -27.40 -12.25 -19.69
CA ARG A 46 -28.17 -11.50 -20.68
C ARG A 46 -28.90 -10.42 -19.90
N ALA A 47 -28.57 -9.16 -20.14
CA ALA A 47 -29.29 -8.08 -19.51
C ALA A 47 -30.74 -8.10 -20.01
N LEU A 48 -31.70 -8.35 -19.10
CA LEU A 48 -33.12 -8.38 -19.42
C LEU A 48 -33.70 -6.99 -19.77
N ASN A 49 -32.93 -5.92 -19.55
CA ASN A 49 -33.39 -4.53 -19.68
C ASN A 49 -32.32 -3.54 -20.16
N VAL A 50 -31.20 -4.04 -20.69
CA VAL A 50 -30.23 -3.19 -21.40
C VAL A 50 -30.46 -3.50 -22.86
N ASP A 51 -30.83 -2.49 -23.65
CA ASP A 51 -30.97 -2.59 -25.11
C ASP A 51 -29.59 -2.69 -25.77
N SER A 52 -28.82 -3.69 -25.35
CA SER A 52 -27.52 -4.04 -25.90
C SER A 52 -27.59 -5.47 -26.37
N ASP A 53 -27.07 -5.68 -27.56
CA ASP A 53 -26.84 -6.97 -28.19
C ASP A 53 -25.71 -7.78 -27.51
N HIS A 54 -24.98 -7.17 -26.57
CA HIS A 54 -23.86 -7.79 -25.85
C HIS A 54 -24.31 -8.45 -24.53
N TYR A 55 -23.60 -9.52 -24.16
CA TYR A 55 -23.75 -10.17 -22.86
C TYR A 55 -22.81 -9.51 -21.84
N ILE A 56 -23.27 -9.41 -20.59
CA ILE A 56 -22.43 -8.93 -19.50
C ILE A 56 -21.57 -10.11 -19.00
N VAL A 57 -20.26 -9.90 -18.95
CA VAL A 57 -19.30 -10.83 -18.33
C VAL A 57 -18.99 -10.34 -16.91
N GLU A 58 -19.41 -11.10 -15.90
CA GLU A 58 -19.09 -10.85 -14.49
C GLU A 58 -17.98 -11.80 -14.03
N THR A 59 -16.93 -11.29 -13.41
CA THR A 59 -15.90 -12.10 -12.75
C THR A 59 -15.73 -11.65 -11.30
N LYS A 60 -15.77 -12.60 -10.36
CA LYS A 60 -15.47 -12.33 -8.95
C LYS A 60 -14.04 -12.76 -8.63
N ILE A 61 -13.22 -11.83 -8.15
CA ILE A 61 -11.81 -12.06 -7.79
C ILE A 61 -11.62 -11.82 -6.29
N LEU A 62 -10.99 -12.77 -5.59
CA LEU A 62 -10.63 -12.68 -4.18
C LEU A 62 -9.16 -12.24 -4.03
N THR A 63 -8.93 -10.97 -3.73
CA THR A 63 -7.59 -10.44 -3.47
C THR A 63 -7.34 -10.26 -1.98
N SER A 64 -6.28 -10.88 -1.45
CA SER A 64 -5.77 -10.54 -0.12
C SER A 64 -4.65 -9.51 -0.26
N LEU A 65 -4.79 -8.36 0.42
CA LEU A 65 -3.69 -7.41 0.57
C LEU A 65 -2.65 -8.00 1.53
N CYS A 66 -1.70 -8.75 0.99
CA CYS A 66 -0.50 -9.11 1.73
C CYS A 66 0.41 -7.88 1.70
N VAL A 67 0.61 -7.23 2.85
CA VAL A 67 1.71 -6.27 3.00
C VAL A 67 2.98 -7.08 2.75
N SER A 68 3.61 -6.89 1.60
CA SER A 68 4.93 -7.45 1.36
C SER A 68 5.80 -6.99 2.52
N LYS A 69 6.32 -7.93 3.30
CA LYS A 69 7.33 -7.63 4.32
C LYS A 69 8.63 -7.36 3.56
N ASN A 70 8.68 -6.27 2.81
CA ASN A 70 9.94 -5.71 2.31
C ASN A 70 10.85 -5.63 3.53
N GLY A 71 11.98 -6.33 3.46
CA GLY A 71 12.78 -6.78 4.60
C GLY A 71 12.79 -5.75 5.73
N HIS A 72 12.34 -6.16 6.91
CA HIS A 72 12.14 -5.33 8.10
C HIS A 72 13.23 -4.28 8.22
N GLN A 73 12.97 -3.06 7.72
CA GLN A 73 13.83 -1.93 8.04
C GLN A 73 13.67 -1.76 9.55
N LYS A 74 14.80 -1.79 10.27
CA LYS A 74 14.82 -1.55 11.72
C LYS A 74 14.20 -0.18 11.94
N THR A 75 12.95 -0.14 12.39
CA THR A 75 12.28 1.12 12.68
C THR A 75 12.87 1.63 13.99
N LYS A 76 13.44 2.84 13.96
CA LYS A 76 13.84 3.52 15.19
C LYS A 76 12.58 3.98 15.89
N ARG A 77 12.45 3.66 17.18
CA ARG A 77 11.38 4.15 18.05
C ARG A 77 11.96 5.04 19.14
N PHE A 78 11.15 6.00 19.57
CA PHE A 78 11.42 6.76 20.78
C PHE A 78 11.22 5.84 22.00
N GLU A 79 12.15 5.90 22.93
CA GLU A 79 12.15 5.17 24.18
C GLU A 79 11.63 6.11 25.28
N ASP A 80 10.31 6.22 25.37
CA ASP A 80 9.62 7.13 26.29
C ASP A 80 10.02 6.89 27.76
N GLU A 81 10.40 5.65 28.11
CA GLU A 81 10.93 5.30 29.43
C GLU A 81 12.21 6.08 29.78
N ARG A 82 13.08 6.38 28.80
CA ARG A 82 14.29 7.16 29.04
C ARG A 82 13.98 8.63 29.31
N LEU A 83 12.89 9.15 28.74
CA LEU A 83 12.43 10.52 29.00
C LEU A 83 11.82 10.70 30.40
N LYS A 84 11.56 9.61 31.15
CA LYS A 84 11.15 9.71 32.56
C LYS A 84 12.30 10.09 33.50
N SER A 85 13.55 9.95 33.05
CA SER A 85 14.70 10.46 33.78
C SER A 85 14.79 11.97 33.62
N GLN A 86 14.75 12.70 34.75
CA GLN A 86 14.83 14.16 34.77
C GLN A 86 16.03 14.69 33.98
N GLN A 87 17.20 14.09 34.17
CA GLN A 87 18.42 14.46 33.47
C GLN A 87 18.28 14.30 31.94
N THR A 88 17.66 13.21 31.50
CA THR A 88 17.48 12.92 30.06
C THR A 88 16.43 13.84 29.44
N ALA A 89 15.36 14.14 30.18
CA ALA A 89 14.32 15.08 29.77
C ALA A 89 14.84 16.51 29.61
N GLU A 90 15.68 16.97 30.55
CA GLU A 90 16.31 18.29 30.51
C GLU A 90 17.26 18.41 29.32
N LEU A 91 18.17 17.44 29.14
CA LEU A 91 19.08 17.41 27.99
C LEU A 91 18.32 17.41 26.66
N PHE A 92 17.25 16.62 26.57
CA PHE A 92 16.41 16.57 25.37
C PHE A 92 15.70 17.88 25.10
N SER A 93 15.12 18.50 26.13
CA SER A 93 14.41 19.78 26.01
C SER A 93 15.36 20.92 25.62
N THR A 94 16.53 21.00 26.24
CA THR A 94 17.57 21.98 25.89
C THR A 94 18.01 21.81 24.44
N ARG A 95 18.22 20.56 24.00
CA ARG A 95 18.65 20.29 22.63
C ARG A 95 17.57 20.62 21.61
N LEU A 96 16.32 20.27 21.90
CA LEU A 96 15.17 20.58 21.05
C LEU A 96 14.97 22.10 20.92
N ALA A 97 15.10 22.85 22.02
CA ALA A 97 15.00 24.31 22.02
C ALA A 97 16.07 24.94 21.11
N HIS A 98 17.32 24.46 21.17
CA HIS A 98 18.38 24.93 20.29
C HIS A 98 18.06 24.70 18.81
N LEU A 99 17.65 23.49 18.44
CA LEU A 99 17.32 23.14 17.04
C LEU A 99 16.09 23.89 16.52
N HIS A 100 15.13 24.18 17.40
CA HIS A 100 13.91 24.91 17.03
C HIS A 100 14.18 26.38 16.74
N ILE A 101 15.01 27.05 17.55
CA ILE A 101 15.41 28.45 17.34
C ILE A 101 16.07 28.62 15.97
N ASP A 102 16.96 27.69 15.60
CA ASP A 102 17.64 27.68 14.29
C ASP A 102 16.64 27.54 13.12
N SER A 103 15.51 26.87 13.34
CA SER A 103 14.49 26.59 12.30
C SER A 103 13.46 27.71 12.15
N THR A 104 13.15 28.45 13.21
CA THR A 104 12.09 29.50 13.22
C THR A 104 12.41 30.77 12.45
N HIS A 105 13.66 30.96 12.01
CA HIS A 105 14.09 32.16 11.28
C HIS A 105 13.73 32.15 9.77
N GLN A 106 13.04 31.13 9.27
CA GLN A 106 12.70 30.99 7.86
C GLN A 106 11.19 31.00 7.63
N GLN A 107 10.73 31.79 6.65
CA GLN A 107 9.34 31.76 6.18
C GLN A 107 9.17 30.53 5.29
N LEU A 108 8.69 29.44 5.88
CA LEU A 108 8.58 28.12 5.25
C LEU A 108 7.11 27.76 4.96
N ASP A 109 6.89 26.94 3.92
CA ASP A 109 5.59 26.29 3.68
C ASP A 109 5.25 25.33 4.84
N ILE A 110 3.97 25.00 5.01
CA ILE A 110 3.47 24.12 6.09
C ILE A 110 4.18 22.75 6.06
N ARG A 111 4.48 22.23 4.87
CA ARG A 111 5.21 20.96 4.71
C ARG A 111 6.64 21.07 5.20
N ASP A 112 7.33 22.12 4.79
CA ASP A 112 8.72 22.37 5.18
C ASP A 112 8.84 22.62 6.69
N LEU A 113 7.85 23.31 7.29
CA LEU A 113 7.77 23.49 8.73
C LEU A 113 7.60 22.16 9.47
N TRP A 114 6.71 21.29 8.98
CA TRP A 114 6.51 19.96 9.57
C TRP A 114 7.77 19.10 9.48
N ASP A 115 8.46 19.14 8.34
CA ASP A 115 9.72 18.41 8.15
C ASP A 115 10.84 18.96 9.06
N GLY A 116 10.89 20.28 9.27
CA GLY A 116 11.77 20.94 10.24
C GLY A 116 11.50 20.49 11.68
N ILE A 117 10.23 20.44 12.10
CA ILE A 117 9.85 19.95 13.45
C ILE A 117 10.20 18.47 13.59
N SER A 118 9.86 17.65 12.59
CA SER A 118 10.09 16.21 12.62
C SER A 118 11.59 15.87 12.66
N SER A 119 12.39 16.58 11.87
CA SER A 119 13.84 16.40 11.84
C SER A 119 14.48 16.85 13.16
N SER A 120 14.09 18.00 13.70
CA SER A 120 14.58 18.50 14.99
C SER A 120 14.30 17.51 16.13
N LEU A 121 13.08 16.95 16.17
CA LEU A 121 12.70 15.95 17.17
C LEU A 121 13.55 14.67 17.04
N ARG A 122 13.74 14.17 15.81
CA ARG A 122 14.56 12.98 15.56
C ARG A 122 16.03 13.21 15.87
N THR A 123 16.56 14.38 15.57
CA THR A 123 17.96 14.74 15.84
C THR A 123 18.20 14.82 17.33
N ALA A 124 17.38 15.59 18.06
CA ALA A 124 17.45 15.67 19.51
C ALA A 124 17.38 14.29 20.17
N ALA A 125 16.50 13.41 19.69
CA ALA A 125 16.35 12.07 20.26
C ALA A 125 17.47 11.10 19.90
N ASN A 126 18.10 11.24 18.74
CA ASN A 126 19.31 10.46 18.43
C ASN A 126 20.47 10.91 19.32
N GLU A 127 20.64 12.22 19.53
CA GLU A 127 21.77 12.78 20.29
C GLU A 127 21.65 12.52 21.79
N THR A 128 20.44 12.59 22.36
CA THR A 128 20.21 12.24 23.78
C THR A 128 20.05 10.73 24.01
N GLY A 129 20.11 9.93 22.94
CA GLY A 129 19.98 8.49 22.99
C GLY A 129 18.56 7.99 23.30
N THR A 130 17.54 8.84 23.23
CA THR A 130 16.14 8.43 23.41
C THR A 130 15.57 7.72 22.18
N MET A 131 16.33 7.56 21.09
CA MET A 131 16.00 6.68 19.97
C MET A 131 16.70 5.33 20.04
N ARG A 132 15.93 4.24 19.97
CA ARG A 132 16.45 2.87 19.87
C ARG A 132 15.99 2.21 18.58
N ALA A 133 16.90 1.50 17.91
CA ALA A 133 16.55 0.65 16.78
C ALA A 133 15.77 -0.57 17.29
N VAL A 134 14.50 -0.69 16.89
CA VAL A 134 13.70 -1.86 17.20
C VAL A 134 13.93 -2.88 16.09
N SER A 135 14.61 -3.97 16.45
CA SER A 135 14.58 -5.20 15.65
C SER A 135 13.41 -6.01 16.19
N LYS A 136 12.41 -6.29 15.34
CA LYS A 136 11.36 -7.26 15.65
C LYS A 136 11.90 -8.66 15.45
#